data_AF-A0A067TDN3-F1
#
_entry.id   AF-A0A067TDN3-F1
#
_cell.length_a   1.000
_cell.length_b   1.000
_cell.length_c   1.000
_cell.angle_alpha   90.00
_cell.angle_beta   90.00
_cell.angle_gamma   90.00
#
_symmetry.space_group_name_H-M   'P 1'
#
loop_
_entity.id
_entity.type
_entity.pdbx_description
1 polymer ?
#
loop_
_entity_poly.entity_id
_entity_poly.type
_entity_poly.pdbx_seq_one_letter_code
_entity_poly.pdbx_strand_id
1 'polypeptide(L)'
;MNPQTFSNTPSTDITWFLEHPASFSNYIVKEEVTSTNDTRLFSQAALTSSAVRRQCLIFSTGGSMDYIYFAPINNDPHMLDVSRVFPNGAVSVRIACFPGTSLKLDSDWRIIVSKGLPNAPLNLALKSLFNKDWYGNLVITKYDDSGNLEDLHPKDKDAAVPILKMWLDNFDNVRSSIQQRF
;
A
#
# COMPACT_ATOMS: atom_id res chain seq x y z
N MET A 1 18.34 11.58 41.12
CA MET A 1 18.16 10.68 39.96
C MET A 1 16.68 10.48 39.78
N ASN A 2 16.12 10.97 38.67
CA ASN A 2 14.69 10.88 38.38
C ASN A 2 14.30 9.43 38.03
N PRO A 3 13.22 8.87 38.61
CA PRO A 3 12.65 7.63 38.11
C PRO A 3 11.99 7.91 36.76
N GLN A 4 12.40 7.18 35.73
CA GLN A 4 11.71 7.17 34.44
C GLN A 4 10.30 6.63 34.65
N THR A 5 9.30 7.50 34.54
CA THR A 5 7.90 7.12 34.43
C THR A 5 7.67 6.50 33.06
N PHE A 6 7.61 5.17 33.00
CA PHE A 6 7.04 4.45 31.87
C PHE A 6 5.53 4.72 31.85
N SER A 7 5.09 5.61 30.96
CA SER A 7 3.68 5.75 30.64
C SER A 7 3.22 4.51 29.89
N ASN A 8 2.65 3.55 30.62
CA ASN A 8 1.89 2.44 30.05
C ASN A 8 0.52 2.94 29.60
N THR A 9 0.47 3.64 28.46
CA THR A 9 -0.72 3.68 27.61
C THR A 9 -0.46 2.72 26.46
N PRO A 10 -1.37 1.77 26.15
CA PRO A 10 -1.21 0.92 24.99
C PRO A 10 -1.37 1.79 23.75
N SER A 11 -0.27 2.21 23.12
CA SER A 11 -0.33 2.85 21.80
C SER A 11 -0.89 1.82 20.82
N THR A 12 -2.17 1.93 20.52
CA THR A 12 -2.94 0.97 19.73
C THR A 12 -2.68 1.11 18.22
N ASP A 13 -1.81 2.04 17.83
CA ASP A 13 -1.42 2.34 16.45
C ASP A 13 0.11 2.31 16.34
N ILE A 14 0.71 1.12 16.31
CA ILE A 14 2.03 1.02 15.70
C ILE A 14 1.77 0.94 14.20
N THR A 15 1.72 2.09 13.55
CA THR A 15 1.74 2.19 12.09
C THR A 15 3.11 1.70 11.62
N TRP A 16 3.24 0.40 11.33
CA TRP A 16 4.49 -0.18 10.84
C TRP A 16 4.67 0.23 9.39
N PHE A 17 5.58 1.19 9.16
CA PHE A 17 6.00 1.59 7.83
C PHE A 17 7.07 0.63 7.32
N LEU A 18 6.93 0.23 6.05
CA LEU A 18 7.94 -0.56 5.35
C LEU A 18 8.24 0.15 4.03
N GLU A 19 9.52 0.45 3.79
CA GLU A 19 9.94 1.06 2.54
C GLU A 19 10.13 -0.01 1.47
N HIS A 20 9.61 0.26 0.29
CA HIS A 20 9.86 -0.52 -0.91
C HIS A 20 10.85 0.22 -1.79
N PRO A 21 11.88 -0.48 -2.30
CA PRO A 21 12.91 0.16 -3.11
C PRO A 21 12.34 0.76 -4.39
N ALA A 22 12.92 1.87 -4.81
CA ALA A 22 12.71 2.43 -6.12
C ALA A 22 13.28 1.52 -7.21
N SER A 23 12.87 1.76 -8.45
CA SER A 23 13.66 1.28 -9.59
C SER A 23 15.07 1.89 -9.51
N PHE A 24 16.10 1.21 -10.05
CA PHE A 24 17.54 1.51 -9.93
C PHE A 24 18.03 2.88 -10.46
N SER A 25 17.15 3.88 -10.58
CA SER A 25 17.46 5.23 -11.03
C SER A 25 17.74 6.16 -9.83
N ASN A 26 18.88 6.85 -9.86
CA ASN A 26 19.19 7.95 -8.94
C ASN A 26 18.40 9.25 -9.25
N TYR A 27 17.48 9.21 -10.22
CA TYR A 27 16.66 10.34 -10.64
C TYR A 27 15.18 10.08 -10.33
N ILE A 28 14.48 11.10 -9.85
CA ILE A 28 13.02 11.09 -9.68
C ILE A 28 12.39 10.96 -11.07
N VAL A 29 11.69 9.86 -11.29
CA VAL A 29 10.89 9.58 -12.48
C VAL A 29 9.56 10.31 -12.34
N LYS A 30 9.09 10.97 -13.40
CA LYS A 30 7.73 11.52 -13.41
C LYS A 30 6.74 10.36 -13.48
N GLU A 31 5.84 10.26 -12.51
CA GLU A 31 4.78 9.25 -12.57
C GLU A 31 3.79 9.60 -13.70
N GLU A 32 3.50 8.61 -14.55
CA GLU A 32 2.53 8.72 -15.63
C GLU A 32 1.21 8.06 -15.25
N VAL A 33 0.16 8.36 -16.04
CA VAL A 33 -1.14 7.71 -15.85
C VAL A 33 -1.00 6.22 -16.09
N THR A 34 -1.34 5.41 -15.10
CA THR A 34 -1.32 3.95 -15.17
C THR A 34 -2.68 3.46 -15.66
N SER A 35 -2.72 2.93 -16.88
CA SER A 35 -3.92 2.34 -17.46
C SER A 35 -4.09 0.88 -17.06
N THR A 36 -5.27 0.30 -17.31
CA THR A 36 -5.51 -1.15 -17.16
C THR A 36 -4.53 -1.99 -17.99
N ASN A 37 -4.10 -1.51 -19.16
CA ASN A 37 -3.12 -2.21 -19.98
C ASN A 37 -1.75 -2.26 -19.30
N ASP A 38 -1.33 -1.16 -18.66
CA ASP A 38 -0.07 -1.09 -17.92
C ASP A 38 -0.12 -2.02 -16.72
N THR A 39 -1.22 -1.98 -15.95
CA THR A 39 -1.47 -2.92 -14.84
C THR A 39 -1.34 -4.38 -15.29
N ARG A 40 -1.92 -4.74 -16.45
CA ARG A 40 -1.80 -6.08 -17.01
C ARG A 40 -0.35 -6.43 -17.38
N LEU A 41 0.39 -5.51 -17.98
CA LEU A 41 1.80 -5.72 -18.34
C LEU A 41 2.67 -5.90 -17.10
N PHE A 42 2.47 -5.09 -16.06
CA PHE A 42 3.19 -5.23 -14.78
C PHE A 42 2.88 -6.56 -14.11
N SER A 43 1.60 -6.95 -14.08
CA SER A 43 1.13 -8.23 -13.57
C SER A 43 1.77 -9.41 -14.33
N GLN A 44 1.80 -9.34 -15.67
CA GLN A 44 2.43 -10.36 -16.50
C GLN A 44 3.92 -10.48 -16.23
N ALA A 45 4.63 -9.36 -16.04
CA ALA A 45 6.05 -9.37 -15.70
C ALA A 45 6.31 -10.13 -14.39
N ALA A 46 5.49 -9.90 -13.36
CA ALA A 46 5.58 -10.63 -12.09
C ALA A 46 5.28 -12.14 -12.25
N LEU A 47 4.27 -12.48 -13.07
CA LEU A 47 3.94 -13.88 -13.38
C LEU A 47 5.08 -14.62 -14.09
N THR A 48 5.90 -13.90 -14.88
CA THR A 48 7.04 -14.47 -15.59
C THR A 48 8.34 -14.49 -14.77
N SER A 49 8.50 -13.57 -13.81
CA SER A 49 9.76 -13.41 -13.07
C SER A 49 9.90 -14.35 -11.88
N SER A 50 8.80 -14.84 -11.31
CA SER A 50 8.83 -15.66 -10.10
C SER A 50 7.68 -16.68 -10.06
N ALA A 51 8.01 -17.89 -9.61
CA ALA A 51 7.01 -18.89 -9.25
C ALA A 51 6.23 -18.50 -8.00
N VAL A 52 6.83 -17.73 -7.08
CA VAL A 52 6.16 -17.17 -5.92
C VAL A 52 5.65 -15.78 -6.31
N ARG A 53 4.33 -15.64 -6.41
CA ARG A 53 3.67 -14.37 -6.69
C ARG A 53 2.46 -14.20 -5.78
N ARG A 54 2.02 -12.95 -5.63
CA ARG A 54 0.89 -12.58 -4.78
C ARG A 54 -0.06 -11.67 -5.50
N GLN A 55 -1.34 -12.02 -5.44
CA GLN A 55 -2.43 -11.23 -5.97
C GLN A 55 -2.76 -10.10 -4.99
N CYS A 56 -2.73 -8.88 -5.50
CA CYS A 56 -3.05 -7.66 -4.77
C CYS A 56 -4.14 -6.88 -5.52
N LEU A 57 -4.72 -5.87 -4.85
CA LEU A 57 -5.67 -4.95 -5.47
C LEU A 57 -4.95 -3.62 -5.75
N ILE A 58 -5.05 -3.12 -6.98
CA ILE A 58 -4.49 -1.82 -7.36
C ILE A 58 -5.61 -0.86 -7.73
N PHE A 59 -5.46 0.38 -7.28
CA PHE A 59 -6.23 1.55 -7.69
C PHE A 59 -5.31 2.37 -8.59
N SER A 60 -5.47 2.22 -9.89
CA SER A 60 -4.61 2.84 -10.90
C SER A 60 -5.01 4.29 -11.14
N THR A 61 -4.03 5.14 -11.47
CA THR A 61 -4.34 6.54 -11.76
C THR A 61 -5.23 6.74 -12.97
N GLY A 62 -5.22 5.80 -13.92
CA GLY A 62 -6.08 5.78 -15.11
C GLY A 62 -7.56 5.50 -14.85
N GLY A 63 -7.96 5.28 -13.59
CA GLY A 63 -9.37 5.15 -13.22
C GLY A 63 -9.87 3.73 -13.01
N SER A 64 -8.98 2.74 -12.99
CA SER A 64 -9.36 1.35 -12.78
C SER A 64 -9.02 0.84 -11.38
N MET A 65 -9.86 -0.06 -10.89
CA MET A 65 -9.57 -0.89 -9.73
C MET A 65 -9.48 -2.33 -10.22
N ASP A 66 -8.27 -2.89 -10.20
CA ASP A 66 -7.95 -4.17 -10.83
C ASP A 66 -7.13 -5.06 -9.89
N TYR A 67 -7.08 -6.35 -10.20
CA TYR A 67 -6.13 -7.26 -9.58
C TYR A 67 -4.79 -7.20 -10.30
N ILE A 68 -3.71 -7.21 -9.53
CA ILE A 68 -2.34 -7.22 -10.01
C ILE A 68 -1.53 -8.27 -9.27
N TYR A 69 -0.64 -8.96 -9.98
CA TYR A 69 0.34 -9.83 -9.36
C TYR A 69 1.65 -9.09 -9.11
N PHE A 70 2.22 -9.30 -7.93
CA PHE A 70 3.58 -8.90 -7.58
C PHE A 70 4.40 -10.11 -7.16
N ALA A 71 5.71 -10.05 -7.40
CA ALA A 71 6.65 -11.04 -6.90
C ALA A 71 7.32 -10.51 -5.62
N PRO A 72 7.73 -11.37 -4.68
CA PRO A 72 8.51 -10.95 -3.53
C PRO A 72 9.94 -10.57 -3.96
N ILE A 73 10.54 -9.59 -3.26
CA ILE A 73 11.94 -9.20 -3.46
C ILE A 73 12.82 -10.26 -2.80
N ASN A 74 13.78 -10.84 -3.52
CA ASN A 74 14.73 -11.83 -2.98
C ASN A 74 14.07 -13.00 -2.22
N ASN A 75 12.84 -13.38 -2.58
CA ASN A 75 12.02 -14.36 -1.86
C ASN A 75 11.65 -13.99 -0.40
N ASP A 76 11.77 -12.72 -0.02
CA ASP A 76 11.27 -12.23 1.27
C ASP A 76 9.73 -12.25 1.28
N PRO A 77 9.09 -13.06 2.14
CA PRO A 77 7.63 -13.19 2.19
C PRO A 77 6.93 -11.93 2.72
N HIS A 78 7.67 -10.93 3.19
CA HIS A 78 7.13 -9.67 3.69
C HIS A 78 7.21 -8.53 2.67
N MET A 79 8.04 -8.66 1.64
CA MET A 79 8.42 -7.56 0.73
C MET A 79 8.03 -7.84 -0.71
N LEU A 80 7.07 -7.07 -1.24
CA LEU A 80 6.69 -7.10 -2.65
C LEU A 80 7.60 -6.17 -3.49
N ASP A 81 8.00 -6.67 -4.66
CA ASP A 81 8.60 -5.85 -5.72
C ASP A 81 7.51 -5.06 -6.43
N VAL A 82 7.33 -3.82 -5.97
CA VAL A 82 6.34 -2.90 -6.51
C VAL A 82 6.99 -1.81 -7.38
N SER A 83 8.28 -1.95 -7.71
CA SER A 83 9.08 -0.92 -8.39
C SER A 83 8.53 -0.52 -9.76
N ARG A 84 7.81 -1.42 -10.45
CA ARG A 84 7.16 -1.13 -11.73
C ARG A 84 5.94 -0.22 -11.62
N VAL A 85 5.24 -0.29 -10.49
CA VAL A 85 4.06 0.54 -10.19
C VAL A 85 4.47 1.84 -9.48
N PHE A 86 5.56 1.79 -8.73
CA PHE A 86 6.13 2.90 -7.97
C PHE A 86 7.62 3.08 -8.33
N PRO A 87 7.93 3.70 -9.49
CA PRO A 87 9.29 3.80 -9.99
C PRO A 87 10.24 4.57 -9.07
N ASN A 88 9.71 5.48 -8.25
CA ASN A 88 10.43 6.26 -7.25
C ASN A 88 10.50 5.61 -5.86
N GLY A 89 10.02 4.37 -5.75
CA GLY A 89 9.88 3.65 -4.49
C GLY A 89 8.52 3.92 -3.86
N ALA A 90 8.23 3.14 -2.82
CA ALA A 90 6.95 3.19 -2.14
C ALA A 90 7.12 3.07 -0.64
N VAL A 91 6.08 3.46 0.09
CA VAL A 91 5.94 3.19 1.52
C VAL A 91 4.67 2.38 1.70
N SER A 92 4.75 1.33 2.50
CA SER A 92 3.55 0.59 2.91
C SER A 92 3.25 0.79 4.38
N VAL A 93 1.96 0.84 4.67
CA VAL A 93 1.40 1.02 6.01
C VAL A 93 0.65 -0.25 6.41
N ARG A 94 1.03 -0.86 7.53
CA ARG A 94 0.28 -1.98 8.12
C ARG A 94 -1.00 -1.49 8.80
N ILE A 95 -2.11 -2.18 8.53
CA ILE A 95 -3.44 -1.96 9.08
C ILE A 95 -3.87 -3.27 9.76
N ALA A 96 -3.73 -3.32 11.08
CA ALA A 96 -4.09 -4.48 11.91
C ALA A 96 -5.45 -4.30 12.63
N CYS A 97 -5.97 -3.07 12.63
CA CYS A 97 -7.25 -2.69 13.22
C CYS A 97 -8.04 -1.89 12.19
N PHE A 98 -9.37 -1.84 12.34
CA PHE A 98 -10.19 -0.94 11.56
C PHE A 98 -9.73 0.52 11.80
N PRO A 99 -9.38 1.29 10.76
CA PRO A 99 -8.78 2.61 10.92
C PRO A 99 -9.64 3.55 11.78
N GLY A 100 -9.02 4.21 12.76
CA GLY A 100 -9.71 5.08 13.72
C GLY A 100 -10.39 4.33 14.88
N THR A 101 -10.15 3.02 15.03
CA THR A 101 -10.70 2.20 16.12
C THR A 101 -9.63 1.27 16.69
N SER A 102 -9.90 0.67 17.85
CA SER A 102 -9.10 -0.42 18.44
C SER A 102 -9.59 -1.82 18.06
N LEU A 103 -10.59 -1.93 17.18
CA LEU A 103 -11.15 -3.21 16.78
C LEU A 103 -10.21 -3.89 15.79
N LYS A 104 -9.70 -5.08 16.16
CA LYS A 104 -8.80 -5.87 15.32
C LYS A 104 -9.49 -6.38 14.06
N LEU A 105 -8.71 -6.44 12.99
CA LEU A 105 -9.09 -7.14 11.76
C LEU A 105 -8.73 -8.63 11.88
N ASP A 106 -9.44 -9.47 11.13
CA ASP A 106 -9.16 -10.92 11.05
C ASP A 106 -7.84 -11.24 10.32
N SER A 107 -7.29 -10.26 9.62
CA SER A 107 -6.01 -10.38 8.93
C SER A 107 -5.37 -9.01 8.86
N ASP A 108 -4.05 -8.99 8.74
CA ASP A 108 -3.34 -7.75 8.53
C ASP A 108 -3.45 -7.31 7.07
N TRP A 109 -3.57 -6.01 6.87
CA TRP A 109 -3.56 -5.42 5.54
C TRP A 109 -2.39 -4.48 5.41
N ARG A 110 -1.90 -4.28 4.18
CA ARG A 110 -1.02 -3.17 3.89
C ARG A 110 -1.55 -2.33 2.75
N ILE A 111 -1.42 -1.02 2.93
CA ILE A 111 -1.68 -0.02 1.91
C ILE A 111 -0.33 0.52 1.45
N ILE A 112 0.00 0.36 0.18
CA ILE A 112 1.27 0.74 -0.44
C ILE A 112 1.04 1.95 -1.34
N VAL A 113 1.86 2.99 -1.15
CA VAL A 113 1.73 4.29 -1.81
C VAL A 113 3.08 4.85 -2.23
N SER A 114 3.11 5.70 -3.26
CA SER A 114 4.35 6.30 -3.78
C SER A 114 5.16 7.07 -2.73
N LYS A 115 6.49 6.94 -2.80
CA LYS A 115 7.45 7.80 -2.07
C LYS A 115 7.74 9.03 -2.94
N GLY A 116 7.41 10.22 -2.44
CA GLY A 116 7.63 11.48 -3.15
C GLY A 116 6.56 11.78 -4.19
N LEU A 117 5.66 12.71 -3.85
CA LEU A 117 4.46 13.05 -4.63
C LEU A 117 4.54 14.26 -5.57
N PRO A 118 5.67 14.97 -5.83
CA PRO A 118 5.54 16.34 -6.34
C PRO A 118 4.88 16.47 -7.71
N ASN A 119 4.65 15.41 -8.49
CA ASN A 119 3.95 15.46 -9.79
C ASN A 119 3.17 14.18 -10.16
N ALA A 120 2.69 13.38 -9.20
CA ALA A 120 1.92 12.17 -9.53
C ALA A 120 0.53 12.52 -10.11
N PRO A 121 -0.03 11.75 -11.06
CA PRO A 121 -1.36 12.02 -11.62
C PRO A 121 -2.48 11.80 -10.60
N LEU A 122 -3.62 12.49 -10.77
CA LEU A 122 -4.81 12.26 -9.96
C LEU A 122 -5.29 10.81 -10.16
N ASN A 123 -5.58 10.14 -9.04
CA ASN A 123 -6.11 8.80 -9.04
C ASN A 123 -7.62 8.81 -9.27
N LEU A 124 -8.02 8.64 -10.53
CA LEU A 124 -9.43 8.66 -10.92
C LEU A 124 -10.24 7.50 -10.32
N ALA A 125 -9.60 6.38 -9.95
CA ALA A 125 -10.27 5.25 -9.33
C ALA A 125 -10.72 5.61 -7.90
N LEU A 126 -9.81 6.22 -7.12
CA LEU A 126 -10.14 6.69 -5.77
C LEU A 126 -11.09 7.88 -5.79
N LYS A 127 -10.96 8.78 -6.76
CA LYS A 127 -11.88 9.91 -6.93
C LYS A 127 -13.30 9.42 -7.23
N SER A 128 -13.45 8.45 -8.14
CA SER A 128 -14.78 7.93 -8.51
C SER A 128 -15.41 7.07 -7.40
N LEU A 129 -14.62 6.22 -6.73
CA LEU A 129 -15.14 5.31 -5.71
C LEU A 129 -15.42 5.99 -4.36
N PHE A 130 -14.58 6.95 -3.96
CA PHE A 130 -14.63 7.51 -2.61
C PHE A 130 -14.82 9.03 -2.57
N ASN A 131 -14.85 9.70 -3.73
CA ASN A 131 -14.81 11.16 -3.83
C ASN A 131 -13.63 11.79 -3.08
N LYS A 132 -12.46 11.12 -3.11
CA LYS A 132 -11.22 11.58 -2.49
C LYS A 132 -10.18 11.92 -3.54
N ASP A 133 -9.51 13.06 -3.35
CA ASP A 133 -8.37 13.43 -4.17
C ASP A 133 -7.13 12.72 -3.64
N TRP A 134 -6.57 11.86 -4.47
CA TRP A 134 -5.34 11.12 -4.19
C TRP A 134 -4.46 11.18 -5.43
N TYR A 135 -3.16 11.34 -5.27
CA TYR A 135 -2.23 11.42 -6.39
C TYR A 135 -1.28 10.23 -6.38
N GLY A 136 -1.11 9.58 -7.53
CA GLY A 136 -0.33 8.36 -7.68
C GLY A 136 -1.16 7.08 -7.53
N ASN A 137 -0.53 5.95 -7.80
CA ASN A 137 -1.14 4.63 -7.63
C ASN A 137 -1.31 4.29 -6.15
N LEU A 138 -2.20 3.34 -5.86
CA LEU A 138 -2.34 2.75 -4.53
C LEU A 138 -2.54 1.25 -4.67
N VAL A 139 -1.83 0.47 -3.85
CA VAL A 139 -1.98 -0.98 -3.81
C VAL A 139 -2.41 -1.40 -2.41
N ILE A 140 -3.35 -2.34 -2.35
CA ILE A 140 -3.72 -3.05 -1.12
C ILE A 140 -3.27 -4.49 -1.24
N THR A 141 -2.65 -5.00 -0.18
CA THR A 141 -2.32 -6.41 -0.01
C THR A 141 -2.76 -6.92 1.35
N LYS A 142 -2.87 -8.23 1.48
CA LYS A 142 -3.28 -8.93 2.69
C LYS A 142 -2.14 -9.80 3.22
N TYR A 143 -2.08 -9.94 4.53
CA TYR A 143 -1.10 -10.73 5.25
C TYR A 143 -1.80 -11.60 6.30
N ASP A 144 -1.26 -12.80 6.51
CA ASP A 144 -1.69 -13.68 7.59
C ASP A 144 -1.16 -13.18 8.96
N ASP A 145 -1.59 -13.82 10.05
CA ASP A 145 -1.16 -13.51 11.41
C ASP A 145 0.34 -13.73 11.65
N SER A 146 1.00 -14.52 10.79
CA SER A 146 2.46 -14.74 10.81
C SER A 146 3.21 -13.68 10.00
N GLY A 147 2.49 -12.74 9.39
CA GLY A 147 3.02 -11.69 8.55
C GLY A 147 3.39 -12.15 7.15
N ASN A 148 2.98 -13.34 6.69
CA ASN A 148 3.23 -13.77 5.31
C ASN A 148 2.20 -13.15 4.37
N LEU A 149 2.63 -12.77 3.17
CA LEU A 149 1.72 -12.31 2.12
C LEU A 149 0.70 -13.39 1.74
N GLU A 150 -0.56 -12.98 1.65
CA GLU A 150 -1.67 -13.79 1.13
C GLU A 150 -2.14 -13.28 -0.25
N ASP A 151 -2.68 -14.19 -1.06
CA ASP A 151 -3.40 -13.80 -2.27
C ASP A 151 -4.74 -13.15 -1.90
N LEU A 152 -4.98 -11.95 -2.42
CA LEU A 152 -6.25 -11.25 -2.25
C LEU A 152 -7.29 -11.84 -3.22
N HIS A 153 -8.17 -12.68 -2.69
CA HIS A 153 -9.21 -13.35 -3.46
C HIS A 153 -10.35 -12.37 -3.81
N PRO A 154 -11.15 -12.62 -4.86
CA PRO A 154 -12.35 -11.82 -5.18
C PRO A 154 -13.25 -11.43 -4.00
N LYS A 155 -13.45 -12.34 -3.03
CA LYS A 155 -14.25 -12.10 -1.82
C LYS A 155 -13.61 -11.08 -0.86
N ASP A 156 -12.28 -10.98 -0.86
CA ASP A 156 -11.53 -10.11 0.06
C ASP A 156 -11.67 -8.63 -0.34
N LYS A 157 -12.12 -8.36 -1.56
CA LYS A 157 -12.44 -7.01 -2.05
C LYS A 157 -13.50 -6.31 -1.18
N ASP A 158 -14.50 -7.07 -0.72
CA ASP A 158 -15.59 -6.53 0.10
C ASP A 158 -15.10 -6.05 1.48
N ALA A 159 -13.95 -6.55 1.95
CA ALA A 159 -13.26 -6.06 3.13
C ALA A 159 -12.23 -4.96 2.78
N ALA A 160 -11.44 -5.16 1.72
CA ALA A 160 -10.36 -4.26 1.33
C ALA A 160 -10.85 -2.83 1.03
N VAL A 161 -11.98 -2.71 0.30
CA VAL A 161 -12.55 -1.42 -0.11
C VAL A 161 -13.00 -0.58 1.08
N PRO A 162 -13.82 -1.09 2.03
CA PRO A 162 -14.14 -0.38 3.26
C PRO A 162 -12.92 -0.02 4.12
N ILE A 163 -11.96 -0.93 4.29
CA ILE A 163 -10.73 -0.67 5.06
C ILE A 163 -9.97 0.50 4.46
N LEU A 164 -9.79 0.51 3.13
CA LEU A 164 -9.14 1.61 2.44
C LEU A 164 -9.91 2.92 2.61
N LYS A 165 -11.24 2.89 2.46
CA LYS A 165 -12.05 4.09 2.65
C LYS A 165 -11.86 4.69 4.04
N MET A 166 -11.92 3.85 5.08
CA MET A 166 -11.71 4.28 6.47
C MET A 166 -10.30 4.84 6.66
N TRP A 167 -9.28 4.22 6.05
CA TRP A 167 -7.92 4.72 6.10
C TRP A 167 -7.78 6.08 5.41
N LEU A 168 -8.36 6.25 4.21
CA LEU A 168 -8.38 7.53 3.48
C LEU A 168 -9.10 8.64 4.26
N ASP A 169 -10.20 8.31 4.94
CA ASP A 169 -10.94 9.27 5.77
C ASP A 169 -10.15 9.72 7.01
N ASN A 170 -9.26 8.85 7.53
CA ASN A 170 -8.37 9.16 8.64
C ASN A 170 -6.97 9.62 8.18
N PHE A 171 -6.71 9.68 6.86
CA PHE A 171 -5.37 9.85 6.34
C PHE A 171 -4.74 11.18 6.74
N ASP A 172 -5.50 12.27 6.82
CA ASP A 172 -4.97 13.57 7.26
C ASP A 172 -4.43 13.53 8.70
N ASN A 173 -5.01 12.70 9.57
CA ASN A 173 -4.48 12.45 10.91
C ASN A 173 -3.15 11.67 10.84
N VAL A 174 -3.02 10.73 9.90
CA VAL A 174 -1.83 9.89 9.70
C VAL A 174 -0.72 10.62 8.94
N ARG A 175 -1.05 11.57 8.06
CA ARG A 175 -0.13 12.31 7.20
C ARG A 175 0.92 13.07 8.00
N SER A 176 0.54 13.62 9.15
CA SER A 176 1.46 14.26 10.10
C SER A 176 2.59 13.34 10.56
N SER A 177 2.31 12.04 10.71
CA SER A 177 3.27 11.02 11.11
C SER A 177 4.13 10.51 9.94
N ILE A 178 3.61 10.55 8.72
CA ILE A 178 4.33 10.19 7.49
C ILE A 178 5.32 11.29 7.11
N GLN A 179 4.89 12.55 7.13
CA GLN A 179 5.72 13.69 6.74
C GLN A 179 6.82 14.03 7.76
N GLN A 180 6.73 13.60 9.02
CA GLN A 180 7.81 13.77 10.00
C GLN A 180 8.98 12.79 9.80
N ARG A 181 8.84 11.79 8.93
CA ARG A 181 9.86 10.77 8.66
C ARG A 181 10.54 10.93 7.28
N PHE A 182 10.18 11.97 6.52
CA PHE A 182 10.73 12.32 5.19
C PHE A 182 11.03 13.81 5.11
#